data_AF-A0A924DSP4-F1
#
_entry.id   AF-A0A924DSP4-F1
#
_cell.length_a   1.000
_cell.length_b   1.000
_cell.length_c   1.000
_cell.angle_alpha   90.00
_cell.angle_beta   90.00
_cell.angle_gamma   90.00
#
_symmetry.space_group_name_H-M   'P 1'
#
loop_
_entity.id
_entity.type
_entity.pdbx_description
1 polymer ?
#
loop_
_entity_poly.entity_id
_entity_poly.type
_entity_poly.pdbx_seq_one_letter_code
_entity_poly.pdbx_strand_id
1 'polypeptide(L)'
;MNLTKTIQLFFLSTMVLSNIASAKVITDFDETKIQAPFVESNEEFLQDTVCKTRDHLRWDYCSTRYENGEEQMKSFKFSNYGENKIVPKAGFGVGRDFEFMFEGFASSDLGLLIWDMPDETESHGHLKLMMFFPRLVMPAIRYVSDANKDLVIVTLPTKEEIVFNGKTKEVVSGVIAEAPIMQDKAGNALNPGLTYNGSGVVVEADRLADYPVGLASQKNNIATISKKGYKNCKIPVKDLWYTDDNKGGNVFFNKKYVTDKSFDMLLKQKCKFSMY
;
A
#
# COMPACT_ATOMS: atom_id res chain seq x y z
N MET A 1 53.00 -39.56 52.24
CA MET A 1 52.40 -40.59 51.37
C MET A 1 51.01 -40.12 50.98
N ASN A 2 50.81 -39.87 49.68
CA ASN A 2 49.54 -39.79 48.93
C ASN A 2 48.46 -38.84 49.49
N LEU A 3 48.41 -37.56 49.13
CA LEU A 3 48.00 -36.98 47.83
C LEU A 3 46.83 -37.67 47.11
N THR A 4 45.79 -36.86 46.92
CA THR A 4 44.78 -36.84 45.85
C THR A 4 43.69 -37.91 45.78
N LYS A 5 42.46 -37.48 46.05
CA LYS A 5 41.29 -37.59 45.15
C LYS A 5 40.14 -36.76 45.72
N THR A 6 39.55 -35.87 44.91
CA THR A 6 38.09 -35.76 44.72
C THR A 6 37.86 -34.79 43.55
N ILE A 7 37.20 -35.32 42.52
CA ILE A 7 36.71 -34.63 41.33
C ILE A 7 35.39 -33.95 41.72
N GLN A 8 35.22 -32.68 41.39
CA GLN A 8 33.92 -32.02 41.31
C GLN A 8 33.84 -31.26 39.99
N LEU A 9 33.22 -31.91 38.99
CA LEU A 9 32.48 -31.24 37.92
C LEU A 9 31.31 -30.48 38.56
N PHE A 10 31.01 -29.25 38.15
CA PHE A 10 29.63 -28.77 37.93
C PHE A 10 29.61 -27.37 37.25
N PHE A 11 29.13 -27.36 36.00
CA PHE A 11 28.13 -26.47 35.38
C PHE A 11 28.28 -24.94 35.24
N LEU A 12 27.51 -24.44 34.26
CA LEU A 12 27.20 -23.06 33.81
C LEU A 12 28.24 -22.46 32.84
N SER A 13 27.90 -22.01 31.63
CA SER A 13 26.66 -21.37 31.20
C SER A 13 26.44 -21.58 29.69
N THR A 14 25.41 -22.35 29.34
CA THR A 14 24.71 -22.24 28.06
C THR A 14 23.64 -21.18 28.21
N MET A 15 23.75 -20.04 27.52
CA MET A 15 22.60 -19.26 27.04
C MET A 15 23.10 -18.16 26.10
N VAL A 16 23.09 -18.44 24.80
CA VAL A 16 22.78 -17.40 23.81
C VAL A 16 21.45 -17.82 23.20
N LEU A 17 20.37 -17.34 23.82
CA LEU A 17 19.05 -17.33 23.21
C LEU A 17 19.11 -16.30 22.08
N SER A 18 19.44 -16.76 20.88
CA SER A 18 19.03 -16.07 19.67
C SER A 18 17.50 -16.21 19.58
N ASN A 19 16.79 -15.25 20.16
CA ASN A 19 15.40 -14.97 19.81
C ASN A 19 15.41 -14.43 18.37
N ILE A 20 15.60 -15.33 17.40
CA ILE A 20 15.06 -15.11 16.08
C ILE A 20 13.56 -15.17 16.32
N ALA A 21 12.92 -14.01 16.40
CA ALA A 21 11.48 -13.95 16.30
C ALA A 21 11.15 -14.57 14.94
N SER A 22 10.79 -15.85 14.93
CA SER A 22 10.16 -16.48 13.79
C SER A 22 8.92 -15.65 13.55
N ALA A 23 8.99 -14.78 12.52
CA ALA A 23 7.83 -14.08 12.02
C ALA A 23 6.82 -15.18 11.73
N LYS A 24 5.82 -15.28 12.61
CA LYS A 24 4.79 -16.30 12.50
C LYS A 24 4.09 -15.97 11.18
N VAL A 25 4.35 -16.75 10.15
CA VAL A 25 3.76 -16.57 8.83
C VAL A 25 2.26 -16.59 9.06
N ILE A 26 1.63 -15.42 8.96
CA ILE A 26 0.19 -15.27 9.06
C ILE A 26 -0.34 -15.81 7.74
N THR A 27 -0.85 -17.03 7.78
CA THR A 27 -1.30 -17.75 6.59
C THR A 27 -2.69 -17.36 6.13
N ASP A 28 -3.54 -16.78 7.00
CA ASP A 28 -4.93 -16.42 6.65
C ASP A 28 -5.26 -14.97 7.00
N PHE A 29 -5.10 -14.09 6.02
CA PHE A 29 -5.73 -12.78 6.01
C PHE A 29 -7.20 -12.96 5.59
N ASP A 30 -8.13 -12.67 6.50
CA ASP A 30 -9.56 -12.60 6.17
C ASP A 30 -9.85 -11.20 5.65
N GLU A 31 -9.99 -11.10 4.33
CA GLU A 31 -10.23 -9.86 3.62
C GLU A 31 -11.54 -9.17 4.01
N THR A 32 -12.50 -9.90 4.59
CA THR A 32 -13.77 -9.34 5.07
C THR A 32 -13.67 -8.80 6.50
N LYS A 33 -12.62 -9.18 7.22
CA LYS A 33 -12.44 -8.85 8.64
C LYS A 33 -11.67 -7.55 8.81
N ILE A 34 -12.35 -6.56 9.35
CA ILE A 34 -11.75 -5.31 9.79
C ILE A 34 -10.91 -5.60 11.05
N GLN A 35 -9.59 -5.47 10.95
CA GLN A 35 -8.65 -5.69 12.05
C GLN A 35 -7.49 -4.70 11.98
N ALA A 36 -6.84 -4.41 13.11
CA ALA A 36 -5.67 -3.52 13.14
C ALA A 36 -4.45 -4.15 12.43
N PRO A 37 -3.47 -3.33 11.99
CA PRO A 37 -2.17 -3.83 11.54
C PRO A 37 -1.48 -4.65 12.61
N PHE A 38 -0.70 -5.64 12.17
CA PHE A 38 -0.06 -6.58 13.07
C PHE A 38 1.31 -6.12 13.53
N VAL A 39 1.99 -5.35 12.69
CA VAL A 39 3.29 -4.74 12.98
C VAL A 39 3.32 -3.30 12.47
N GLU A 40 4.24 -2.49 12.98
CA GLU A 40 4.33 -1.08 12.56
C GLU A 40 5.08 -0.89 11.24
N SER A 41 6.09 -1.72 11.00
CA SER A 41 6.95 -1.62 9.83
C SER A 41 7.27 -3.00 9.31
N ASN A 42 7.25 -3.12 7.99
CA ASN A 42 7.84 -4.23 7.27
C ASN A 42 9.04 -3.66 6.51
N GLU A 43 10.21 -4.24 6.75
CA GLU A 43 11.41 -3.92 5.98
C GLU A 43 12.03 -5.20 5.43
N GLU A 44 11.22 -6.22 5.16
CA GLU A 44 11.69 -7.47 4.54
C GLU A 44 11.99 -7.28 3.05
N PHE A 45 12.69 -8.25 2.48
CA PHE A 45 12.98 -8.27 1.05
C PHE A 45 11.69 -8.62 0.29
N LEU A 46 11.28 -7.74 -0.63
CA LEU A 46 10.16 -8.00 -1.52
C LEU A 46 10.49 -9.22 -2.40
N GLN A 47 9.68 -10.27 -2.30
CA GLN A 47 9.80 -11.47 -3.11
C GLN A 47 8.80 -11.43 -4.27
N ASP A 48 8.89 -12.45 -5.14
CA ASP A 48 8.02 -12.58 -6.30
C ASP A 48 6.55 -12.52 -5.91
N THR A 49 5.80 -11.67 -6.63
CA THR A 49 4.37 -11.48 -6.44
C THR A 49 3.61 -12.32 -7.45
N VAL A 50 2.68 -13.14 -6.95
CA VAL A 50 1.76 -13.94 -7.76
C VAL A 50 0.36 -13.39 -7.54
N CYS A 51 -0.28 -12.93 -8.61
CA CYS A 51 -1.67 -12.50 -8.57
C CYS A 51 -2.58 -13.57 -9.17
N LYS A 52 -3.73 -13.77 -8.53
CA LYS A 52 -4.75 -14.74 -8.93
C LYS A 52 -6.12 -14.07 -8.80
N THR A 53 -6.99 -14.28 -9.78
CA THR A 53 -8.37 -13.80 -9.68
C THR A 53 -9.16 -14.68 -8.71
N ARG A 54 -9.72 -14.09 -7.66
CA ARG A 54 -10.67 -14.75 -6.75
C ARG A 54 -12.10 -14.36 -7.12
N ASP A 55 -13.06 -15.15 -6.63
CA ASP A 55 -14.49 -14.87 -6.54
C ASP A 55 -15.11 -13.98 -7.65
N HIS A 56 -15.95 -14.60 -8.48
CA HIS A 56 -16.84 -13.91 -9.42
C HIS A 56 -16.16 -12.93 -10.42
N LEU A 57 -14.83 -13.00 -10.59
CA LEU A 57 -14.06 -12.13 -11.49
C LEU A 57 -14.21 -10.64 -11.11
N ARG A 58 -14.14 -10.34 -9.81
CA ARG A 58 -14.42 -9.02 -9.24
C ARG A 58 -13.17 -8.29 -8.71
N TRP A 59 -12.15 -9.01 -8.27
CA TRP A 59 -10.84 -8.46 -7.93
C TRP A 59 -9.79 -9.58 -8.00
N ASP A 60 -8.53 -9.17 -8.08
CA ASP A 60 -7.39 -10.06 -7.98
C ASP A 60 -6.82 -9.99 -6.57
N TYR A 61 -6.30 -11.11 -6.08
CA TYR A 61 -5.50 -11.15 -4.86
C TYR A 61 -4.06 -11.40 -5.25
N CYS A 62 -3.14 -10.72 -4.60
CA CYS A 62 -1.71 -10.83 -4.87
C CYS A 62 -0.99 -11.26 -3.61
N SER A 63 -0.23 -12.34 -3.73
CA SER A 63 0.55 -12.94 -2.65
C SER A 63 2.02 -12.94 -2.98
N THR A 64 2.83 -12.82 -1.94
CA THR A 64 4.25 -13.15 -1.97
C THR A 64 4.40 -14.66 -1.87
N ARG A 65 5.19 -15.27 -2.77
CA ARG A 65 5.50 -16.71 -2.72
C ARG A 65 6.91 -16.96 -2.19
N TYR A 66 6.99 -17.60 -1.04
CA TYR A 66 8.26 -17.96 -0.39
C TYR A 66 8.88 -19.22 -0.98
N GLU A 67 10.20 -19.39 -0.79
CA GLU A 67 10.95 -20.56 -1.28
C GLU A 67 10.43 -21.90 -0.75
N ASN A 68 9.86 -21.89 0.46
CA ASN A 68 9.23 -23.06 1.08
C ASN A 68 7.83 -23.39 0.48
N GLY A 69 7.37 -22.59 -0.49
CA GLY A 69 6.07 -22.74 -1.14
C GLY A 69 4.90 -22.08 -0.40
N GLU A 70 5.13 -21.47 0.76
CA GLU A 70 4.10 -20.70 1.46
C GLU A 70 3.76 -19.44 0.67
N GLU A 71 2.51 -19.00 0.75
CA GLU A 71 2.03 -17.76 0.16
C GLU A 71 1.52 -16.84 1.28
N GLN A 72 1.95 -15.58 1.28
CA GLN A 72 1.41 -14.54 2.16
C GLN A 72 0.70 -13.49 1.33
N MET A 73 -0.54 -13.18 1.67
CA MET A 73 -1.28 -12.09 1.03
C MET A 73 -0.60 -10.74 1.29
N LYS A 74 -0.42 -9.93 0.24
CA LYS A 74 0.18 -8.60 0.35
C LYS A 74 -0.67 -7.47 -0.24
N SER A 75 -1.56 -7.79 -1.18
CA SER A 75 -2.47 -6.80 -1.76
C SER A 75 -3.70 -7.45 -2.39
N PHE A 76 -4.72 -6.65 -2.66
CA PHE A 76 -5.77 -6.97 -3.62
C PHE A 76 -5.91 -5.84 -4.64
N LYS A 77 -6.31 -6.20 -5.86
CA LYS A 77 -6.31 -5.32 -7.02
C LYS A 77 -7.63 -5.32 -7.79
N PHE A 78 -8.00 -4.16 -8.30
CA PHE A 78 -9.08 -3.97 -9.28
C PHE A 78 -8.48 -3.46 -10.58
N SER A 79 -8.99 -3.97 -11.69
CA SER A 79 -8.53 -3.59 -13.01
C SER A 79 -9.71 -3.15 -13.86
N ASN A 80 -9.79 -1.85 -14.13
CA ASN A 80 -10.79 -1.25 -15.00
C ASN A 80 -10.20 -1.12 -16.41
N TYR A 81 -10.69 -1.95 -17.33
CA TYR A 81 -10.30 -1.95 -18.74
C TYR A 81 -11.53 -1.80 -19.63
N GLY A 82 -11.28 -1.45 -20.89
CA GLY A 82 -12.33 -1.28 -21.90
C GLY A 82 -13.01 0.09 -21.82
N GLU A 83 -13.56 0.52 -22.94
CA GLU A 83 -14.06 1.88 -23.09
C GLU A 83 -15.23 2.19 -22.13
N ASN A 84 -15.04 3.19 -21.28
CA ASN A 84 -16.05 3.71 -20.36
C ASN A 84 -15.73 5.18 -19.98
N LYS A 85 -16.49 5.78 -19.05
CA LYS A 85 -16.26 7.18 -18.66
C LYS A 85 -14.91 7.42 -17.98
N ILE A 86 -14.31 6.38 -17.37
CA ILE A 86 -13.01 6.46 -16.71
C ILE A 86 -11.88 6.14 -17.69
N VAL A 87 -12.05 5.10 -18.50
CA VAL A 87 -11.10 4.65 -19.52
C VAL A 87 -11.63 5.08 -20.89
N PRO A 88 -11.30 6.30 -21.35
CA PRO A 88 -11.96 6.88 -22.53
C PRO A 88 -11.51 6.29 -23.87
N LYS A 89 -10.50 5.41 -23.86
CA LYS A 89 -9.97 4.76 -25.07
C LYS A 89 -9.95 3.25 -24.87
N ALA A 90 -10.39 2.51 -25.89
CA ALA A 90 -10.16 1.08 -25.94
C ALA A 90 -8.70 0.77 -26.33
N GLY A 91 -8.18 -0.35 -25.86
CA GLY A 91 -6.87 -0.86 -26.25
C GLY A 91 -6.41 -1.98 -25.35
N PHE A 92 -5.47 -2.79 -25.82
CA PHE A 92 -4.83 -3.83 -25.04
C PHE A 92 -3.97 -3.19 -23.95
N GLY A 93 -4.26 -3.51 -22.69
CA GLY A 93 -3.57 -2.95 -21.53
C GLY A 93 -3.97 -1.51 -21.17
N VAL A 94 -4.85 -0.87 -21.95
CA VAL A 94 -5.37 0.48 -21.67
C VAL A 94 -6.40 0.42 -20.57
N GLY A 95 -6.12 1.08 -19.44
CA GLY A 95 -7.00 1.03 -18.28
C GLY A 95 -6.41 1.66 -17.03
N ARG A 96 -7.11 1.45 -15.93
CA ARG A 96 -6.69 1.86 -14.58
C ARG A 96 -6.72 0.66 -13.64
N ASP A 97 -5.63 0.50 -12.92
CA ASP A 97 -5.50 -0.46 -11.85
C ASP A 97 -5.50 0.24 -10.49
N PHE A 98 -6.22 -0.34 -9.53
CA PHE A 98 -6.20 0.03 -8.13
C PHE A 98 -5.62 -1.13 -7.34
N GLU A 99 -4.49 -0.94 -6.66
CA GLU A 99 -3.88 -1.93 -5.79
C GLU A 99 -3.85 -1.46 -4.35
N PHE A 100 -4.58 -2.14 -3.49
CA PHE A 100 -4.61 -1.88 -2.06
C PHE A 100 -3.50 -2.70 -1.41
N MET A 101 -2.43 -2.02 -1.02
CA MET A 101 -1.21 -2.60 -0.48
C MET A 101 -1.30 -2.76 1.03
N PHE A 102 -0.79 -3.87 1.53
CA PHE A 102 -0.73 -4.22 2.95
C PHE A 102 0.33 -5.29 3.25
N GLU A 103 1.49 -5.19 2.59
CA GLU A 103 2.56 -6.17 2.72
C GLU A 103 3.04 -6.32 4.17
N GLY A 104 3.34 -7.56 4.57
CA GLY A 104 3.71 -7.92 5.94
C GLY A 104 2.67 -7.58 7.02
N PHE A 105 1.44 -7.21 6.62
CA PHE A 105 0.41 -6.68 7.52
C PHE A 105 0.90 -5.48 8.35
N ALA A 106 1.79 -4.67 7.76
CA ALA A 106 2.48 -3.58 8.44
C ALA A 106 1.81 -2.22 8.23
N SER A 107 1.76 -1.39 9.28
CA SER A 107 1.29 -0.01 9.17
C SER A 107 2.05 0.78 8.10
N SER A 108 3.35 0.55 7.92
CA SER A 108 4.20 1.24 6.92
C SER A 108 3.77 1.02 5.47
N ASP A 109 3.09 -0.09 5.20
CA ASP A 109 2.85 -0.58 3.84
C ASP A 109 1.39 -0.41 3.42
N LEU A 110 0.57 0.20 4.28
CA LEU A 110 -0.84 0.47 3.97
C LEU A 110 -0.95 1.63 3.01
N GLY A 111 -1.37 1.32 1.78
CA GLY A 111 -1.56 2.32 0.75
C GLY A 111 -2.49 1.86 -0.36
N LEU A 112 -2.86 2.81 -1.20
CA LEU A 112 -3.50 2.57 -2.48
C LEU A 112 -2.53 3.03 -3.57
N LEU A 113 -2.08 2.10 -4.39
CA LEU A 113 -1.36 2.39 -5.61
C LEU A 113 -2.35 2.40 -6.77
N ILE A 114 -2.31 3.48 -7.56
CA ILE A 114 -3.09 3.59 -8.79
C ILE A 114 -2.11 3.58 -9.95
N TRP A 115 -2.43 2.83 -10.99
CA TRP A 115 -1.67 2.77 -12.22
C TRP A 115 -2.61 3.04 -13.40
N ASP A 116 -2.37 4.15 -14.12
CA ASP A 116 -3.03 4.46 -15.37
C ASP A 116 -2.15 4.09 -16.57
N MET A 117 -2.78 3.46 -17.57
CA MET A 117 -2.24 3.26 -18.91
C MET A 117 -3.20 3.91 -19.91
N PRO A 118 -2.87 5.10 -20.45
CA PRO A 118 -3.82 5.91 -21.23
C PRO A 118 -4.02 5.45 -22.67
N ASP A 119 -3.03 4.77 -23.25
CA ASP A 119 -3.09 4.17 -24.59
C ASP A 119 -2.05 3.05 -24.75
N GLU A 120 -2.04 2.41 -25.92
CA GLU A 120 -1.13 1.29 -26.25
C GLU A 120 0.28 1.75 -26.65
N THR A 121 0.48 3.04 -26.89
CA THR A 121 1.77 3.59 -27.31
C THR A 121 2.66 3.91 -26.13
N GLU A 122 2.05 4.19 -24.97
CA GLU A 122 2.78 4.45 -23.75
C GLU A 122 3.36 3.16 -23.17
N SER A 123 4.67 3.14 -23.01
CA SER A 123 5.41 1.94 -22.59
C SER A 123 5.44 1.78 -21.07
N HIS A 124 5.06 2.81 -20.33
CA HIS A 124 5.16 2.85 -18.87
C HIS A 124 3.86 3.35 -18.25
N GLY A 125 3.57 2.86 -17.06
CA GLY A 125 2.47 3.36 -16.26
C GLY A 125 2.66 4.77 -15.72
N HIS A 126 1.55 5.44 -15.44
CA HIS A 126 1.53 6.65 -14.62
C HIS A 126 0.94 6.30 -13.27
N LEU A 127 1.73 6.50 -12.22
CA LEU A 127 1.42 5.95 -10.92
C LEU A 127 1.11 7.06 -9.92
N LYS A 128 0.16 6.78 -9.03
CA LYS A 128 -0.11 7.58 -7.84
C LYS A 128 -0.14 6.65 -6.63
N LEU A 129 0.62 6.98 -5.60
CA LEU A 129 0.57 6.34 -4.30
C LEU A 129 -0.22 7.24 -3.34
N MET A 130 -1.22 6.68 -2.66
CA MET A 130 -1.99 7.32 -1.61
C MET A 130 -1.87 6.53 -0.31
N MET A 131 -1.38 7.14 0.77
CA MET A 131 -1.37 6.55 2.12
C MET A 131 -2.37 7.29 3.01
N PHE A 132 -3.16 6.56 3.79
CA PHE A 132 -4.27 7.09 4.58
C PHE A 132 -4.00 7.01 6.08
N PHE A 133 -4.29 8.08 6.82
CA PHE A 133 -4.05 8.18 8.26
C PHE A 133 -5.28 8.74 8.99
N PRO A 134 -5.61 8.24 10.21
CA PRO A 134 -4.90 7.19 10.96
C PRO A 134 -5.05 5.79 10.33
N ARG A 135 -4.09 4.92 10.60
CA ARG A 135 -4.04 3.52 10.11
C ARG A 135 -4.60 2.59 11.17
N LEU A 136 -5.90 2.70 11.37
CA LEU A 136 -6.59 1.97 12.42
C LEU A 136 -6.82 0.51 12.08
N VAL A 137 -6.94 0.20 10.78
CA VAL A 137 -7.31 -1.11 10.28
C VAL A 137 -6.52 -1.46 9.01
N MET A 138 -6.39 -2.75 8.72
CA MET A 138 -5.97 -3.26 7.42
C MET A 138 -7.04 -2.95 6.37
N PRO A 139 -6.66 -2.67 5.11
CA PRO A 139 -7.61 -2.60 4.02
C PRO A 139 -8.46 -3.87 3.97
N ALA A 140 -9.77 -3.75 4.01
CA ALA A 140 -10.69 -4.88 3.95
C ALA A 140 -11.61 -4.72 2.74
N ILE A 141 -12.07 -5.82 2.16
CA ILE A 141 -12.88 -5.85 0.95
C ILE A 141 -14.05 -6.81 1.16
N ARG A 142 -15.24 -6.37 0.75
CA ARG A 142 -16.45 -7.20 0.78
C ARG A 142 -17.29 -7.00 -0.47
N TYR A 143 -17.99 -8.05 -0.85
CA TYR A 143 -18.89 -8.05 -2.00
C TYR A 143 -20.34 -7.99 -1.55
N VAL A 144 -21.12 -7.13 -2.19
CA VAL A 144 -22.57 -7.01 -1.98
C VAL A 144 -23.26 -7.13 -3.32
N SER A 145 -24.01 -8.22 -3.51
CA SER A 145 -24.80 -8.41 -4.71
C SER A 145 -26.22 -8.89 -4.42
N ASP A 146 -27.16 -8.24 -5.10
CA ASP A 146 -28.57 -8.59 -5.14
C ASP A 146 -29.10 -8.36 -6.58
N ALA A 147 -30.40 -8.52 -6.80
CA ALA A 147 -31.00 -8.35 -8.12
C ALA A 147 -30.73 -6.98 -8.78
N ASN A 148 -30.42 -5.95 -7.98
CA ASN A 148 -30.23 -4.57 -8.43
C ASN A 148 -28.82 -4.03 -8.17
N LYS A 149 -27.97 -4.77 -7.46
CA LYS A 149 -26.65 -4.31 -7.02
C LYS A 149 -25.57 -5.34 -7.32
N ASP A 150 -24.44 -4.84 -7.78
CA ASP A 150 -23.19 -5.58 -7.97
C ASP A 150 -22.11 -4.61 -7.52
N LEU A 151 -21.77 -4.64 -6.23
CA LEU A 151 -20.91 -3.66 -5.57
C LEU A 151 -19.78 -4.36 -4.84
N VAL A 152 -18.58 -3.78 -4.94
CA VAL A 152 -17.44 -4.15 -4.10
C VAL A 152 -17.12 -2.97 -3.20
N ILE A 153 -17.08 -3.21 -1.89
CA ILE A 153 -16.85 -2.17 -0.91
C ILE A 153 -15.50 -2.42 -0.24
N VAL A 154 -14.62 -1.44 -0.32
CA VAL A 154 -13.30 -1.46 0.29
C VAL A 154 -13.27 -0.52 1.48
N THR A 155 -12.90 -1.03 2.64
CA THR A 155 -12.64 -0.27 3.85
C THR A 155 -11.17 0.14 3.86
N LEU A 156 -10.91 1.44 3.94
CA LEU A 156 -9.57 2.03 4.03
C LEU A 156 -9.01 1.94 5.46
N PRO A 157 -7.71 2.19 5.66
CA PRO A 157 -7.09 2.22 6.98
C PRO A 157 -7.74 3.18 7.99
N THR A 158 -8.39 4.24 7.49
CA THR A 158 -9.16 5.21 8.29
C THR A 158 -10.54 4.69 8.74
N LYS A 159 -10.91 3.45 8.36
CA LYS A 159 -12.26 2.86 8.44
C LYS A 159 -13.31 3.53 7.53
N GLU A 160 -12.88 4.43 6.66
CA GLU A 160 -13.75 5.00 5.63
C GLU A 160 -13.85 4.06 4.43
N GLU A 161 -14.86 4.24 3.59
CA GLU A 161 -15.14 3.28 2.52
C GLU A 161 -15.04 3.88 1.13
N ILE A 162 -14.62 3.06 0.18
CA ILE A 162 -14.73 3.28 -1.26
C ILE A 162 -15.66 2.20 -1.80
N VAL A 163 -16.62 2.59 -2.63
CA VAL A 163 -17.57 1.67 -3.26
C VAL A 163 -17.29 1.64 -4.75
N PHE A 164 -17.00 0.45 -5.26
CA PHE A 164 -16.80 0.16 -6.67
C PHE A 164 -18.04 -0.52 -7.25
N ASN A 165 -18.32 -0.23 -8.52
CA ASN A 165 -19.18 -1.09 -9.32
C ASN A 165 -18.48 -2.44 -9.53
N GLY A 166 -19.10 -3.53 -9.13
CA GLY A 166 -18.50 -4.86 -9.23
C GLY A 166 -18.28 -5.31 -10.68
N LYS A 167 -19.04 -4.83 -11.65
CA LYS A 167 -18.83 -5.17 -13.07
C LYS A 167 -17.75 -4.30 -13.68
N THR A 168 -17.96 -2.98 -13.68
CA THR A 168 -17.13 -2.02 -14.40
C THR A 168 -15.88 -1.61 -13.63
N LYS A 169 -15.78 -1.93 -12.34
CA LYS A 169 -14.69 -1.53 -11.43
C LYS A 169 -14.51 -0.02 -11.30
N GLU A 170 -15.50 0.78 -11.71
CA GLU A 170 -15.51 2.23 -11.52
C GLU A 170 -15.85 2.56 -10.07
N VAL A 171 -15.24 3.62 -9.52
CA VAL A 171 -15.67 4.16 -8.23
C VAL A 171 -17.04 4.82 -8.40
N VAL A 172 -18.03 4.37 -7.62
CA VAL A 172 -19.42 4.87 -7.69
C VAL A 172 -19.81 5.70 -6.46
N SER A 173 -19.17 5.49 -5.32
CA SER A 173 -19.37 6.32 -4.11
C SER A 173 -18.25 6.10 -3.08
N GLY A 174 -18.31 6.84 -1.97
CA GLY A 174 -17.36 6.75 -0.86
C GLY A 174 -16.47 7.99 -0.73
N VAL A 175 -15.31 7.82 -0.12
CA VAL A 175 -14.39 8.93 0.17
C VAL A 175 -13.44 9.27 -0.96
N ILE A 176 -13.38 8.47 -2.03
CA ILE A 176 -12.61 8.75 -3.23
C ILE A 176 -13.56 9.15 -4.35
N ALA A 177 -13.23 10.24 -5.05
CA ALA A 177 -13.81 10.61 -6.32
C ALA A 177 -12.81 10.32 -7.44
N GLU A 178 -13.30 9.65 -8.48
CA GLU A 178 -12.50 9.21 -9.61
C GLU A 178 -12.78 10.07 -10.85
N ALA A 179 -11.73 10.61 -11.45
CA ALA A 179 -11.77 11.30 -12.73
C ALA A 179 -11.26 10.39 -13.87
N PRO A 180 -11.63 10.68 -15.13
CA PRO A 180 -11.14 9.94 -16.28
C PRO A 180 -9.61 9.95 -16.38
N ILE A 181 -9.05 8.93 -17.04
CA ILE A 181 -7.66 8.94 -17.49
C ILE A 181 -7.52 10.04 -18.55
N MET A 182 -6.51 10.90 -18.41
CA MET A 182 -6.33 12.07 -19.27
C MET A 182 -4.94 12.12 -19.89
N GLN A 183 -4.87 12.71 -21.08
CA GLN A 183 -3.65 13.14 -21.74
C GLN A 183 -3.72 14.65 -22.01
N ASP A 184 -2.57 15.30 -22.10
CA ASP A 184 -2.47 16.69 -22.55
C ASP A 184 -2.72 16.81 -24.08
N LYS A 185 -2.68 18.04 -24.60
CA LYS A 185 -2.91 18.30 -26.03
C LYS A 185 -1.86 17.69 -26.96
N ALA A 186 -0.67 17.39 -26.44
CA ALA A 186 0.42 16.76 -27.17
C ALA A 186 0.37 15.23 -27.08
N GLY A 187 -0.59 14.66 -26.35
CA GLY A 187 -0.72 13.23 -26.14
C GLY A 187 0.09 12.71 -24.95
N ASN A 188 0.73 13.57 -24.16
CA ASN A 188 1.43 13.10 -22.97
C ASN A 188 0.42 12.75 -21.88
N ALA A 189 0.60 11.61 -21.23
CA ALA A 189 -0.23 11.22 -20.12
C ALA A 189 -0.17 12.19 -18.93
N LEU A 190 -1.27 12.25 -18.18
CA LEU A 190 -1.34 12.96 -16.91
C LEU A 190 -1.41 11.94 -15.76
N ASN A 191 -1.06 12.40 -14.56
CA ASN A 191 -1.13 11.56 -13.36
C ASN A 191 -2.57 11.12 -13.05
N PRO A 192 -2.76 9.96 -12.38
CA PRO A 192 -4.09 9.46 -12.05
C PRO A 192 -4.98 10.48 -11.34
N GLY A 193 -6.17 10.70 -11.89
CA GLY A 193 -7.12 11.72 -11.47
C GLY A 193 -7.99 11.32 -10.28
N LEU A 194 -7.42 11.08 -9.11
CA LEU A 194 -8.18 10.74 -7.90
C LEU A 194 -8.18 11.89 -6.88
N THR A 195 -9.33 12.12 -6.24
CA THR A 195 -9.49 13.09 -5.14
C THR A 195 -10.04 12.39 -3.90
N TYR A 196 -9.39 12.59 -2.76
CA TYR A 196 -9.86 12.12 -1.46
C TYR A 196 -10.66 13.21 -0.72
N ASN A 197 -11.89 12.86 -0.36
CA ASN A 197 -12.88 13.72 0.29
C ASN A 197 -13.19 13.29 1.74
N GLY A 198 -12.45 12.30 2.25
CA GLY A 198 -12.61 11.80 3.61
C GLY A 198 -12.15 12.80 4.68
N SER A 199 -12.35 12.40 5.92
CA SER A 199 -12.02 13.15 7.13
C SER A 199 -10.58 12.96 7.60
N GLY A 200 -9.94 11.87 7.17
CA GLY A 200 -8.56 11.54 7.49
C GLY A 200 -7.54 12.45 6.81
N VAL A 201 -6.27 12.10 7.02
CA VAL A 201 -5.12 12.70 6.34
C VAL A 201 -4.70 11.75 5.23
N VAL A 202 -4.47 12.28 4.03
CA VAL A 202 -3.90 11.53 2.92
C VAL A 202 -2.53 12.08 2.55
N VAL A 203 -1.58 11.18 2.31
CA VAL A 203 -0.27 11.49 1.71
C VAL A 203 -0.30 10.96 0.28
N GLU A 204 -0.06 11.84 -0.69
CA GLU A 204 -0.08 11.52 -2.10
C GLU A 204 1.30 11.78 -2.71
N ALA A 205 1.81 10.81 -3.47
CA ALA A 205 2.96 11.00 -4.36
C ALA A 205 2.56 10.48 -5.74
N ASP A 206 2.88 11.24 -6.78
CA ASP A 206 2.59 10.88 -8.16
C ASP A 206 3.85 10.95 -9.01
N ARG A 207 3.88 10.14 -10.07
CA ARG A 207 4.94 10.18 -11.07
C ARG A 207 4.51 9.57 -12.40
N LEU A 208 4.92 10.23 -13.48
CA LEU A 208 4.77 9.72 -14.83
C LEU A 208 5.89 8.73 -15.16
N ALA A 209 5.53 7.63 -15.82
CA ALA A 209 6.44 6.63 -16.36
C ALA A 209 7.40 5.96 -15.34
N ASP A 210 7.11 6.06 -14.04
CA ASP A 210 7.98 5.54 -12.98
C ASP A 210 7.19 5.39 -11.66
N TYR A 211 7.75 4.65 -10.71
CA TYR A 211 7.17 4.48 -9.38
C TYR A 211 7.23 5.81 -8.59
N PRO A 212 6.18 6.21 -7.83
CA PRO A 212 6.11 7.57 -7.27
C PRO A 212 7.15 7.90 -6.19
N VAL A 213 7.75 6.86 -5.60
CA VAL A 213 8.69 6.96 -4.47
C VAL A 213 9.97 6.14 -4.73
N GLY A 214 11.03 6.36 -3.95
CA GLY A 214 12.33 5.68 -4.12
C GLY A 214 13.40 6.48 -4.87
N LEU A 215 14.56 5.87 -5.15
CA LEU A 215 15.78 6.54 -5.67
C LEU A 215 15.56 7.48 -6.85
N ALA A 216 14.86 7.02 -7.89
CA ALA A 216 14.58 7.84 -9.07
C ALA A 216 13.69 9.05 -8.70
N SER A 217 12.77 8.87 -7.76
CA SER A 217 11.79 9.87 -7.32
C SER A 217 12.37 10.86 -6.30
N GLN A 218 13.40 10.47 -5.55
CA GLN A 218 13.92 11.24 -4.43
C GLN A 218 14.65 12.55 -4.81
N LYS A 219 15.09 12.72 -6.07
CA LYS A 219 15.92 13.89 -6.44
C LYS A 219 15.17 15.21 -6.42
N ASN A 220 13.87 15.24 -6.76
CA ASN A 220 13.04 16.46 -6.72
C ASN A 220 11.53 16.20 -6.55
N ASN A 221 11.09 14.95 -6.34
CA ASN A 221 9.64 14.68 -6.22
C ASN A 221 9.08 15.19 -4.89
N ILE A 222 7.85 15.70 -4.93
CA ILE A 222 7.16 16.30 -3.80
C ILE A 222 5.89 15.51 -3.52
N ALA A 223 5.76 15.05 -2.28
CA ALA A 223 4.52 14.51 -1.76
C ALA A 223 3.59 15.62 -1.29
N THR A 224 2.30 15.41 -1.49
CA THR A 224 1.22 16.28 -1.02
C THR A 224 0.53 15.64 0.16
N ILE A 225 0.45 16.35 1.28
CA ILE A 225 -0.31 15.92 2.45
C ILE A 225 -1.54 16.80 2.57
N SER A 226 -2.71 16.18 2.55
CA SER A 226 -4.00 16.86 2.52
C SER A 226 -4.84 16.43 3.73
N LYS A 227 -5.49 17.40 4.39
CA LYS A 227 -6.50 17.20 5.44
C LYS A 227 -7.66 18.13 5.17
N LYS A 228 -8.89 17.64 5.27
CA LYS A 228 -10.11 18.43 5.04
C LYS A 228 -10.12 19.69 5.92
N GLY A 229 -10.34 20.85 5.29
CA GLY A 229 -10.36 22.15 5.96
C GLY A 229 -8.99 22.80 6.18
N TYR A 230 -7.90 22.16 5.75
CA TYR A 230 -6.54 22.69 5.84
C TYR A 230 -5.94 22.89 4.46
N LYS A 231 -4.94 23.78 4.36
CA LYS A 231 -4.15 23.93 3.13
C LYS A 231 -3.27 22.71 2.93
N ASN A 232 -3.12 22.30 1.67
CA ASN A 232 -2.22 21.20 1.31
C ASN A 232 -0.78 21.52 1.75
N CYS A 233 -0.16 20.56 2.40
CA CYS A 233 1.22 20.59 2.84
C CYS A 233 2.08 19.86 1.80
N LYS A 234 3.25 20.42 1.47
CA LYS A 234 4.17 19.85 0.48
C LYS A 234 5.45 19.43 1.17
N ILE A 235 5.84 18.17 1.02
CA ILE A 235 7.05 17.60 1.65
C ILE A 235 7.85 16.85 0.58
N PRO A 236 9.19 16.98 0.53
CA PRO A 236 10.02 16.16 -0.34
C PRO A 236 9.79 14.66 -0.12
N VAL A 237 9.61 13.88 -1.19
CA VAL A 237 9.40 12.42 -1.11
C VAL A 237 10.52 11.73 -0.31
N LYS A 238 11.78 12.17 -0.46
CA LYS A 238 12.93 11.64 0.27
C LYS A 238 12.87 11.79 1.79
N ASP A 239 12.03 12.68 2.31
CA ASP A 239 11.87 12.84 3.75
C ASP A 239 10.94 11.75 4.31
N LEU A 240 9.99 11.27 3.50
CA LEU A 240 8.95 10.32 3.87
C LEU A 240 9.29 8.87 3.49
N TRP A 241 10.02 8.66 2.39
CA TRP A 241 10.46 7.33 1.94
C TRP A 241 11.97 7.30 1.71
N TYR A 242 12.58 6.14 1.94
CA TYR A 242 13.97 5.87 1.62
C TYR A 242 14.09 4.60 0.80
N THR A 243 15.19 4.48 0.05
CA THR A 243 15.55 3.25 -0.65
C THR A 243 16.68 2.58 0.11
N ASP A 244 16.58 1.26 0.31
CA ASP A 244 17.63 0.47 0.93
C ASP A 244 18.35 -0.38 -0.12
N ASP A 245 19.54 0.06 -0.53
CA ASP A 245 20.36 -0.63 -1.52
C ASP A 245 20.81 -2.02 -1.04
N ASN A 246 20.90 -2.24 0.27
CA ASN A 246 21.24 -3.56 0.83
C ASN A 246 20.08 -4.55 0.71
N LYS A 247 18.87 -4.06 0.44
CA LYS A 247 17.65 -4.85 0.23
C LYS A 247 17.20 -4.75 -1.22
N GLY A 248 18.13 -4.79 -2.17
CA GLY A 248 17.84 -4.81 -3.60
C GLY A 248 17.26 -3.50 -4.15
N GLY A 249 17.42 -2.37 -3.44
CA GLY A 249 16.83 -1.10 -3.86
C GLY A 249 15.34 -0.95 -3.53
N ASN A 250 14.82 -1.78 -2.61
CA ASN A 250 13.44 -1.68 -2.14
C ASN A 250 13.18 -0.33 -1.45
N VAL A 251 11.95 0.15 -1.59
CA VAL A 251 11.51 1.45 -1.06
C VAL A 251 10.65 1.23 0.18
N PHE A 252 10.98 1.92 1.27
CA PHE A 252 10.29 1.80 2.55
C PHE A 252 9.81 3.16 3.04
N PHE A 253 8.67 3.16 3.74
CA PHE A 253 8.25 4.33 4.50
C PHE A 253 9.21 4.56 5.66
N ASN A 254 9.59 5.81 5.90
CA ASN A 254 10.63 6.14 6.87
C ASN A 254 10.22 5.70 8.28
N LYS A 255 11.04 4.85 8.91
CA LYS A 255 10.85 4.34 10.28
C LYS A 255 10.59 5.41 11.35
N LYS A 256 10.96 6.67 11.10
CA LYS A 256 10.63 7.79 12.00
C LYS A 256 9.11 8.06 12.05
N TYR A 257 8.37 7.67 11.04
CA TYR A 257 6.96 8.03 10.82
C TYR A 257 6.03 6.81 10.74
N VAL A 258 6.53 5.60 10.98
CA VAL A 258 5.75 4.35 10.85
C VAL A 258 4.59 4.24 11.83
N THR A 259 4.59 4.98 12.95
CA THR A 259 3.46 5.02 13.88
C THR A 259 2.60 6.26 13.64
N ASP A 260 1.29 6.18 13.85
CA ASP A 260 0.41 7.35 13.67
C ASP A 260 0.78 8.51 14.59
N LYS A 261 1.25 8.20 15.82
CA LYS A 261 1.72 9.21 16.76
C LYS A 261 2.95 9.96 16.25
N SER A 262 3.94 9.24 15.71
CA SER A 262 5.16 9.88 15.20
C SER A 262 4.91 10.63 13.89
N PHE A 263 3.98 10.15 13.05
CA PHE A 263 3.52 10.90 11.88
C PHE A 263 2.73 12.16 12.27
N ASP A 264 1.85 12.12 13.28
CA ASP A 264 1.15 13.32 13.78
C ASP A 264 2.12 14.41 14.27
N MET A 265 3.25 14.02 14.87
CA MET A 265 4.30 14.97 15.23
C MET A 265 4.90 15.66 14.00
N LEU A 266 5.13 14.93 12.90
CA LEU A 266 5.57 15.51 11.63
C LEU A 266 4.54 16.51 11.09
N LEU A 267 3.25 16.15 11.11
CA LEU A 267 2.16 17.00 10.64
C LEU A 267 2.11 18.32 11.42
N LYS A 268 2.19 18.25 12.76
CA LYS A 268 2.21 19.45 13.62
C LYS A 268 3.41 20.35 13.31
N GLN A 269 4.59 19.76 13.12
CA GLN A 269 5.82 20.50 12.89
C GLN A 269 5.88 21.14 11.50
N LYS A 270 5.55 20.37 10.45
CA LYS A 270 5.73 20.76 9.04
C LYS A 270 4.47 21.30 8.39
N CYS A 271 3.33 20.70 8.68
CA CYS A 271 2.05 21.00 8.00
C CYS A 271 1.11 21.90 8.81
N LYS A 272 1.43 22.16 10.08
CA LYS A 272 0.68 23.06 10.98
C LYS A 272 -0.77 22.60 11.25
N PHE A 273 -1.00 21.29 11.21
CA PHE A 273 -2.24 20.66 11.66
C PHE A 273 -1.95 19.32 12.35
N SER A 274 -2.90 18.82 13.13
CA SER A 274 -2.84 17.48 13.72
C SER A 274 -3.62 16.49 12.86
N MET A 275 -3.31 15.20 12.99
CA MET A 275 -4.13 14.11 12.47
C MET A 275 -5.52 14.10 13.13
N TYR A 276 -5.56 14.31 14.44
CA TYR A 276 -6.78 14.35 15.27
C TYR A 276 -7.44 15.73 15.31
#